data_AF-A0A0N1C8A4-F1
#
_entry.id   AF-A0A0N1C8A4-F1
#
_cell.length_a   1.000
_cell.length_b   1.000
_cell.length_c   1.000
_cell.angle_alpha   90.00
_cell.angle_beta   90.00
_cell.angle_gamma   90.00
#
_symmetry.space_group_name_H-M   'P 1'
#
loop_
_entity.id
_entity.type
_entity.pdbx_description
1 polymer ?
#
loop_
_entity_poly.entity_id
_entity_poly.type
_entity_poly.pdbx_seq_one_letter_code
_entity_poly.pdbx_strand_id
1 'polypeptide(L)'
;MSEYKGHSGTPLILEQKGEYEGYSGTPLLLKQEGEYKSFSGTPLLLEQKGEYQSFSGTPLLLKQEGEYQSFSGTPLILKQEGEYKSFSGYPLLLNF
;
A
#
# COMPACT_ATOMS: atom_id res chain seq x y z
N MET A 1 -6.21 -3.76 23.68
CA MET A 1 -5.36 -4.27 22.59
C MET A 1 -6.25 -4.34 21.36
N SER A 2 -6.05 -3.48 20.38
CA SER A 2 -6.72 -3.65 19.08
C SER A 2 -6.18 -4.93 18.43
N GLU A 3 -7.06 -5.78 17.89
CA GLU A 3 -6.69 -7.05 17.27
C GLU A 3 -6.19 -6.81 15.84
N TYR A 4 -5.01 -7.35 15.51
CA TYR A 4 -4.48 -7.32 14.15
C TYR A 4 -5.21 -8.36 13.27
N LYS A 5 -5.73 -7.92 12.12
CA LYS A 5 -6.42 -8.81 11.17
C LYS A 5 -5.61 -9.01 9.90
N GLY A 6 -5.29 -10.27 9.60
CA GLY A 6 -4.63 -10.69 8.35
C GLY A 6 -5.62 -11.38 7.42
N HIS A 7 -5.65 -10.95 6.15
CA HIS A 7 -6.48 -11.55 5.11
C HIS A 7 -5.64 -11.91 3.87
N SER A 8 -6.15 -12.81 3.02
CA SER A 8 -5.53 -13.13 1.73
C SER A 8 -6.55 -13.50 0.66
N GLY A 9 -6.16 -13.39 -0.61
CA GLY A 9 -7.01 -13.76 -1.76
C GLY A 9 -6.81 -12.89 -3.02
N THR A 10 -7.74 -13.00 -3.96
CA THR A 10 -7.67 -12.31 -5.26
C THR A 10 -9.00 -11.64 -5.63
N PRO A 11 -9.54 -10.74 -4.79
CA PRO A 11 -10.80 -10.08 -5.08
C PRO A 11 -10.64 -9.07 -6.22
N LEU A 12 -11.70 -8.75 -6.93
CA LEU A 12 -11.65 -7.65 -7.90
C LEU A 12 -11.30 -6.32 -7.21
N ILE A 13 -11.94 -6.03 -6.09
CA ILE A 13 -11.77 -4.80 -5.33
C ILE A 13 -11.52 -5.17 -3.88
N LEU A 14 -10.49 -4.56 -3.27
CA LEU A 14 -10.23 -4.67 -1.85
C LEU A 14 -10.26 -3.27 -1.23
N GLU A 15 -11.19 -3.07 -0.30
CA GLU A 15 -11.26 -1.90 0.57
C GLU A 15 -11.01 -2.32 2.02
N GLN A 16 -10.05 -1.67 2.67
CA GLN A 16 -9.68 -1.96 4.05
C GLN A 16 -9.75 -0.68 4.88
N LYS A 17 -10.59 -0.71 5.93
CA LYS A 17 -10.84 0.40 6.85
C LYS A 17 -10.69 -0.11 8.27
N GLY A 18 -9.78 0.50 9.04
CA GLY A 18 -9.56 0.14 10.45
C GLY A 18 -8.11 0.33 10.87
N GLU A 19 -7.82 0.15 12.16
CA GLU A 19 -6.51 0.50 12.72
C GLU A 19 -5.39 -0.46 12.33
N TYR A 20 -5.59 -1.78 12.38
CA TYR A 20 -4.51 -2.77 12.23
C TYR A 20 -4.90 -3.87 11.25
N GLU A 21 -4.55 -3.69 9.97
CA GLU A 21 -4.87 -4.69 8.94
C GLU A 21 -3.69 -5.01 8.02
N GLY A 22 -3.60 -6.30 7.68
CA GLY A 22 -2.70 -6.82 6.67
C GLY A 22 -3.46 -7.56 5.57
N TYR A 23 -2.95 -7.46 4.35
CA TYR A 23 -3.44 -8.27 3.25
C TYR A 23 -2.31 -8.83 2.38
N SER A 24 -2.45 -10.08 1.95
CA SER A 24 -1.59 -10.67 0.92
C SER A 24 -2.41 -11.19 -0.25
N GLY A 25 -2.12 -10.73 -1.47
CA GLY A 25 -2.84 -11.20 -2.65
C GLY A 25 -2.80 -10.28 -3.85
N THR A 26 -3.68 -10.48 -4.82
CA THR A 26 -3.60 -9.78 -6.12
C THR A 26 -4.94 -9.16 -6.52
N PRO A 27 -5.44 -8.15 -5.77
CA PRO A 27 -6.66 -7.48 -6.15
C PRO A 27 -6.46 -6.61 -7.39
N LEU A 28 -7.49 -6.35 -8.19
CA LEU A 28 -7.33 -5.37 -9.29
C LEU A 28 -7.15 -3.96 -8.71
N LEU A 29 -8.04 -3.58 -7.79
CA LEU A 29 -8.04 -2.27 -7.13
C LEU A 29 -7.86 -2.45 -5.61
N LEU A 30 -6.93 -1.71 -5.03
CA LEU A 30 -6.68 -1.67 -3.60
C LEU A 30 -6.84 -0.25 -3.05
N LYS A 31 -7.70 -0.10 -2.03
CA LYS A 31 -7.80 1.10 -1.22
C LYS A 31 -7.67 0.76 0.26
N GLN A 32 -6.70 1.33 0.96
CA GLN A 32 -6.54 1.15 2.40
C GLN A 32 -6.55 2.48 3.13
N GLU A 33 -7.30 2.55 4.21
CA GLU A 33 -7.39 3.71 5.10
C GLU A 33 -7.30 3.28 6.56
N GLY A 34 -6.40 3.89 7.33
CA GLY A 34 -6.26 3.65 8.77
C GLY A 34 -4.84 3.83 9.29
N GLU A 35 -4.63 3.56 10.57
CA GLU A 35 -3.36 3.85 11.25
C GLU A 35 -2.22 2.94 10.77
N TYR A 36 -2.40 1.61 10.81
CA TYR A 36 -1.38 0.61 10.46
C TYR A 36 -1.89 -0.31 9.36
N LYS A 37 -1.37 -0.10 8.15
CA LYS A 37 -1.71 -0.91 6.97
C LYS A 37 -0.47 -1.55 6.39
N SER A 38 -0.56 -2.87 6.18
CA SER A 38 0.44 -3.62 5.43
C SER A 38 -0.21 -4.34 4.25
N PHE A 39 0.48 -4.34 3.11
CA PHE A 39 0.05 -5.11 1.96
C PHE A 39 1.23 -5.74 1.24
N SER A 40 1.07 -6.98 0.81
CA SER A 40 2.00 -7.64 -0.11
C SER A 40 1.26 -8.21 -1.33
N GLY A 41 1.73 -7.92 -2.54
CA GLY A 41 1.10 -8.43 -3.75
C GLY A 41 1.22 -7.54 -4.98
N THR A 42 0.35 -7.75 -5.97
CA THR A 42 0.49 -7.10 -7.29
C THR A 42 -0.81 -6.48 -7.80
N PRO A 43 -1.35 -5.44 -7.12
CA PRO A 43 -2.56 -4.78 -7.59
C PRO A 43 -2.30 -3.93 -8.83
N LEU A 44 -3.31 -3.72 -9.67
CA LEU A 44 -3.15 -2.78 -10.79
C LEU A 44 -3.04 -1.34 -10.24
N LEU A 45 -3.96 -0.97 -9.36
CA LEU A 45 -4.07 0.35 -8.76
C LEU A 45 -4.07 0.24 -7.24
N LEU A 46 -3.23 1.06 -6.60
CA LEU A 46 -3.15 1.14 -5.15
C LEU A 46 -3.24 2.58 -4.66
N GLU A 47 -4.15 2.80 -3.73
CA GLU A 47 -4.22 4.00 -2.89
C GLU A 47 -4.17 3.61 -1.41
N GLN A 48 -3.23 4.17 -0.67
CA GLN A 48 -3.14 4.01 0.77
C GLN A 48 -3.11 5.39 1.44
N LYS A 49 -3.85 5.53 2.55
CA LYS A 49 -3.85 6.72 3.40
C LYS A 49 -3.82 6.32 4.87
N GLY A 50 -2.94 6.92 5.66
CA GLY A 50 -2.74 6.49 7.04
C GLY A 50 -1.47 6.98 7.70
N GLU A 51 -1.29 6.69 8.98
CA GLU A 51 -0.06 7.07 9.70
C GLU A 51 1.12 6.19 9.29
N TYR A 52 0.95 4.86 9.32
CA TYR A 52 1.97 3.86 9.06
C TYR A 52 1.54 2.93 7.93
N GLN A 53 2.22 3.04 6.79
CA GLN A 53 1.91 2.29 5.58
C GLN A 53 3.13 1.53 5.09
N SER A 54 2.95 0.24 4.84
CA SER A 54 3.98 -0.60 4.23
C SER A 54 3.40 -1.37 3.05
N PHE A 55 4.07 -1.30 1.91
CA PHE A 55 3.74 -2.10 0.74
C PHE A 55 4.96 -2.80 0.17
N SER A 56 4.80 -4.07 -0.20
CA SER A 56 5.76 -4.79 -1.02
C SER A 56 5.08 -5.43 -2.24
N GLY A 57 5.59 -5.15 -3.45
CA GLY A 57 4.94 -5.63 -4.67
C GLY A 57 5.20 -4.84 -5.93
N THR A 58 4.43 -5.12 -6.98
CA THR A 58 4.65 -4.55 -8.32
C THR A 58 3.37 -3.96 -8.93
N PRO A 59 2.85 -2.84 -8.40
CA PRO A 59 1.62 -2.25 -8.93
C PRO A 59 1.88 -1.44 -10.19
N LEU A 60 0.85 -1.17 -11.01
CA LEU A 60 1.03 -0.23 -12.11
C LEU A 60 1.16 1.21 -11.56
N LEU A 61 0.20 1.61 -10.72
CA LEU A 61 0.17 2.92 -10.09
C LEU A 61 0.05 2.76 -8.57
N LEU A 62 0.95 3.42 -7.85
CA LEU A 62 0.97 3.49 -6.39
C LEU A 62 0.85 4.95 -5.94
N LYS A 63 -0.14 5.23 -5.09
CA LYS A 63 -0.26 6.47 -4.32
C LYS A 63 -0.30 6.14 -2.82
N GLN A 64 0.61 6.73 -2.06
CA GLN A 64 0.60 6.69 -0.59
C GLN A 64 0.58 8.12 -0.04
N GLU A 65 -0.21 8.33 1.01
CA GLU A 65 -0.33 9.61 1.71
C GLU A 65 -0.34 9.36 3.23
N GLY A 66 0.63 9.91 3.97
CA GLY A 66 0.78 9.57 5.39
C GLY A 66 2.07 10.02 6.05
N GLU A 67 2.19 9.81 7.36
CA GLU A 67 3.39 10.22 8.11
C GLU A 67 4.60 9.32 7.79
N TYR A 68 4.42 8.01 7.87
CA TYR A 68 5.45 6.99 7.68
C TYR A 68 5.07 6.01 6.57
N GLN A 69 5.84 6.03 5.48
CA GLN A 69 5.58 5.22 4.30
C GLN A 69 6.82 4.43 3.92
N SER A 70 6.63 3.12 3.72
CA SER A 70 7.65 2.24 3.16
C SER A 70 7.10 1.52 1.94
N PHE A 71 7.87 1.55 0.86
CA PHE A 71 7.55 0.84 -0.36
C PHE A 71 8.75 0.05 -0.87
N SER A 72 8.53 -1.24 -1.20
CA SER A 72 9.50 -2.08 -1.87
C SER A 72 8.91 -2.73 -3.12
N GLY A 73 9.52 -2.48 -4.28
CA GLY A 73 9.19 -3.15 -5.54
C GLY A 73 9.23 -2.23 -6.76
N THR A 74 8.52 -2.59 -7.82
CA THR A 74 8.74 -1.99 -9.16
C THR A 74 7.45 -1.47 -9.77
N PRO A 75 6.99 -0.26 -9.41
CA PRO A 75 5.78 0.31 -9.96
C PRO A 75 6.07 1.02 -11.28
N LEU A 76 5.07 1.26 -12.13
CA LEU A 76 5.28 2.18 -13.25
C LEU A 76 5.34 3.62 -12.73
N ILE A 77 4.37 3.99 -11.89
CA ILE A 77 4.24 5.33 -11.32
C ILE A 77 4.14 5.22 -9.80
N LEU A 78 5.01 5.96 -9.10
CA LEU A 78 5.05 6.06 -7.65
C LEU A 78 4.81 7.50 -7.21
N LYS A 79 3.81 7.72 -6.34
CA LYS A 79 3.54 8.98 -5.66
C LYS A 79 3.50 8.77 -4.14
N GLN A 80 4.36 9.44 -3.39
CA GLN A 80 4.39 9.35 -1.92
C GLN A 80 4.38 10.75 -1.30
N GLU A 81 3.32 11.10 -0.57
CA GLU A 81 3.17 12.40 0.09
C GLU A 81 3.20 12.22 1.61
N GLY A 82 4.14 12.86 2.32
CA GLY A 82 4.39 12.57 3.74
C GLY A 82 5.74 13.04 4.26
N GLU A 83 5.95 12.90 5.57
CA GLU A 83 7.17 13.29 6.28
C GLU A 83 8.30 12.27 6.09
N TYR A 84 8.05 11.01 6.41
CA TYR A 84 9.03 9.94 6.39
C TYR A 84 8.71 8.93 5.30
N LYS A 85 9.53 8.92 4.25
CA LYS A 85 9.31 8.12 3.04
C LYS A 85 10.53 7.27 2.76
N SER A 86 10.32 5.97 2.62
CA SER A 86 11.33 5.01 2.19
C SER A 86 10.87 4.27 0.95
N PHE A 87 11.77 4.15 -0.02
CA PHE A 87 11.52 3.44 -1.26
C PHE A 87 12.74 2.59 -1.63
N SER A 88 12.49 1.33 -2.00
CA SER A 88 13.46 0.43 -2.61
C SER A 88 12.88 -0.19 -3.88
N GLY A 89 13.48 0.13 -5.04
CA GLY A 89 13.10 -0.47 -6.32
C GLY A 89 13.35 0.41 -7.53
N TYR A 90 12.58 0.18 -8.60
CA TYR A 90 12.81 0.80 -9.92
C TYR A 90 11.50 1.31 -10.54
N PRO A 91 11.08 2.56 -10.26
CA PRO A 91 9.90 3.15 -10.85
C PRO A 91 10.25 3.81 -12.19
N LEU A 92 9.32 3.84 -13.15
CA LEU A 92 9.53 4.65 -14.35
C LEU A 92 9.35 6.14 -14.05
N LEU A 93 8.35 6.47 -13.24
CA LEU A 93 8.08 7.83 -12.78
C LEU A 93 7.95 7.87 -11.26
N LEU A 94 8.61 8.84 -10.66
CA LEU A 94 8.70 9.02 -9.22
C LEU A 94 8.33 10.45 -8.83
N ASN A 95 7.39 10.60 -7.90
CA ASN A 95 6.97 11.89 -7.34
C ASN A 95 6.86 11.77 -5.81
N PHE A 96 7.45 12.72 -5.09
CA PHE A 96 7.54 12.73 -3.62
C PHE A 96 7.10 14.07 -3.04
#